data_AF-A0A2S8SQV1-F1
#
_entry.id   AF-A0A2S8SQV1-F1
#
_cell.length_a   1.000
_cell.length_b   1.000
_cell.length_c   1.000
_cell.angle_alpha   90.00
_cell.angle_beta   90.00
_cell.angle_gamma   90.00
#
_symmetry.space_group_name_H-M   'P 1'
#
loop_
_entity.id
_entity.type
_entity.pdbx_description
1 polymer ?
#
loop_
_entity_poly.entity_id
_entity_poly.type
_entity_poly.pdbx_seq_one_letter_code
_entity_poly.pdbx_strand_id
1 'polypeptide(L)'
;MTAPLTWKSLALQLIGQFCEEKGARTFRLAEIYDFAAQPMCLAFPQNHHPEDKLRQTLQFLRDDGVLTFVDGRGTYTWRGAELLKGEVQNVAVPLIQSFKGAPHKREYLVEVYARNKGWVKEARKIYGTSCLCKGCSNAFVKENGKPYCEVHHIVPLCENGEDAVWNLSILCAHHHRLAHFARKSERESLKAFLLDRTQTLLAAQS
;
A
#
# COMPACT_ATOMS: atom_id res chain seq x y z
N MET A 1 21.11 -20.04 -20.94
CA MET A 1 20.91 -19.36 -22.24
C MET A 1 20.20 -18.06 -21.95
N THR A 2 20.85 -16.92 -22.12
CA THR A 2 20.24 -15.59 -21.89
C THR A 2 19.25 -15.31 -23.04
N ALA A 3 18.03 -14.91 -22.71
CA ALA A 3 17.05 -14.52 -23.72
C ALA A 3 17.59 -13.34 -24.55
N PRO A 4 17.28 -13.24 -25.85
CA PRO A 4 17.73 -12.12 -26.68
C PRO A 4 17.20 -10.79 -26.15
N LEU A 5 18.04 -9.76 -26.16
CA LEU A 5 17.68 -8.43 -25.70
C LEU A 5 16.57 -7.85 -26.59
N THR A 6 15.42 -7.55 -25.98
CA THR A 6 14.28 -6.94 -26.66
C THR A 6 14.12 -5.48 -26.26
N TRP A 7 13.41 -4.69 -27.07
CA TRP A 7 12.99 -3.33 -26.68
C TRP A 7 12.26 -3.32 -25.34
N LYS A 8 11.36 -4.29 -25.12
CA LYS A 8 10.60 -4.41 -23.88
C LYS A 8 11.48 -4.67 -22.67
N SER A 9 12.41 -5.63 -22.76
CA SER A 9 13.32 -5.96 -21.66
C SER A 9 14.31 -4.83 -21.37
N LEU A 10 14.85 -4.19 -22.40
CA LEU A 10 15.77 -3.05 -22.21
C LEU A 10 15.05 -1.83 -21.63
N ALA A 11 13.84 -1.51 -22.13
CA ALA A 11 13.06 -0.40 -21.60
C ALA A 11 12.72 -0.62 -20.13
N LEU A 12 12.32 -1.85 -19.76
CA LEU A 12 12.04 -2.19 -18.37
C LEU A 12 13.30 -2.03 -17.48
N GLN A 13 14.46 -2.48 -17.95
CA GLN A 13 15.72 -2.31 -17.23
C GLN A 13 16.07 -0.82 -17.03
N LEU A 14 15.96 -0.01 -18.09
CA LEU A 14 16.26 1.42 -18.03
C LEU A 14 15.26 2.19 -17.14
N ILE A 15 13.98 1.82 -17.17
CA ILE A 15 12.97 2.39 -16.26
C ILE A 15 13.30 2.04 -14.80
N GLY A 16 13.69 0.79 -14.52
CA GLY A 16 14.13 0.37 -13.20
C GLY A 16 15.32 1.20 -12.73
N GLN A 17 16.37 1.29 -13.55
CA GLN A 17 17.56 2.09 -13.27
C GLN A 17 17.23 3.58 -13.04
N PHE A 18 16.39 4.18 -13.90
CA PHE A 18 15.94 5.56 -13.74
C PHE A 18 15.21 5.76 -12.40
N CYS A 19 14.30 4.85 -12.06
CA CYS A 19 13.57 4.91 -10.80
C CYS A 19 14.49 4.77 -9.59
N GLU A 20 15.54 3.92 -9.68
CA GLU A 20 16.56 3.78 -8.65
C GLU A 20 17.38 5.05 -8.47
N GLU A 21 17.89 5.63 -9.57
CA GLU A 21 18.70 6.86 -9.54
C GLU A 21 17.89 8.06 -9.04
N LYS A 22 16.61 8.15 -9.44
CA LYS A 22 15.68 9.18 -8.99
C LYS A 22 15.19 8.96 -7.56
N GLY A 23 15.19 7.71 -7.08
CA GLY A 23 14.57 7.33 -5.81
C GLY A 23 13.04 7.42 -5.82
N ALA A 24 12.41 7.38 -7.00
CA ALA A 24 10.96 7.47 -7.15
C ALA A 24 10.47 6.56 -8.28
N ARG A 25 9.39 5.82 -8.03
CA ARG A 25 8.73 4.97 -9.03
C ARG A 25 7.86 5.73 -10.03
N THR A 26 7.61 7.02 -9.77
CA THR A 26 6.77 7.86 -10.63
C THR A 26 7.62 8.80 -11.47
N PHE A 27 7.35 8.82 -12.75
CA PHE A 27 8.10 9.58 -13.73
C PHE A 27 7.22 10.09 -14.86
N ARG A 28 7.67 11.15 -15.50
CA ARG A 28 7.08 11.70 -16.72
C ARG A 28 7.73 11.07 -17.94
N LEU A 29 6.98 11.02 -19.04
CA LEU A 29 7.47 10.52 -20.31
C LEU A 29 8.77 11.20 -20.75
N ALA A 30 8.81 12.54 -20.62
CA ALA A 30 9.94 13.35 -21.02
C ALA A 30 11.23 12.95 -20.28
N GLU A 31 11.12 12.66 -18.98
CA GLU A 31 12.28 12.24 -18.17
C GLU A 31 12.84 10.89 -18.66
N ILE A 32 11.97 9.99 -19.11
CA ILE A 32 12.39 8.71 -19.68
C ILE A 32 12.94 8.87 -21.09
N TYR A 33 12.46 9.82 -21.87
CA TYR A 33 13.09 10.15 -23.15
C TYR A 33 14.53 10.62 -22.94
N ASP A 34 14.73 11.58 -22.03
CA ASP A 34 16.06 12.11 -21.73
C ASP A 34 17.01 11.01 -21.23
N PHE A 35 16.51 10.08 -20.41
CA PHE A 35 17.33 9.01 -19.82
C PHE A 35 17.58 7.81 -20.75
N ALA A 36 16.56 7.34 -21.47
CA ALA A 36 16.59 6.07 -22.18
C ALA A 36 16.84 6.19 -23.68
N ALA A 37 16.65 7.37 -24.30
CA ALA A 37 16.78 7.50 -25.75
C ALA A 37 18.17 7.08 -26.26
N GLN A 38 19.25 7.59 -25.66
CA GLN A 38 20.62 7.27 -26.09
C GLN A 38 20.98 5.79 -25.90
N PRO A 39 20.77 5.15 -24.72
CA PRO A 39 20.99 3.71 -24.57
C PRO A 39 20.18 2.86 -25.55
N MET A 40 18.93 3.23 -25.84
CA MET A 40 18.09 2.47 -26.77
C MET A 40 18.53 2.62 -28.23
N CYS A 41 18.97 3.82 -28.64
CA CYS A 41 19.56 4.02 -29.97
C CYS A 41 20.83 3.19 -30.17
N LEU A 42 21.70 3.11 -29.15
CA LEU A 42 22.92 2.32 -29.22
C LEU A 42 22.62 0.81 -29.30
N ALA A 43 21.62 0.33 -28.56
CA ALA A 43 21.23 -1.07 -28.57
C ALA A 43 20.47 -1.48 -29.85
N PHE A 44 19.74 -0.55 -30.47
CA PHE A 44 18.90 -0.79 -31.65
C PHE A 44 19.13 0.28 -32.74
N PRO A 45 20.33 0.35 -33.34
CA PRO A 45 20.72 1.43 -34.24
C PRO A 45 19.94 1.46 -35.56
N GLN A 46 19.26 0.36 -35.93
CA GLN A 46 18.42 0.26 -37.12
C GLN A 46 17.06 0.98 -36.98
N ASN A 47 16.68 1.39 -35.76
CA ASN A 47 15.41 2.09 -35.51
C ASN A 47 15.60 3.61 -35.58
N HIS A 48 14.89 4.25 -36.49
CA HIS A 48 14.94 5.70 -36.70
C HIS A 48 13.92 6.46 -35.82
N HIS A 49 13.04 5.76 -35.09
CA HIS A 49 12.00 6.33 -34.24
C HIS A 49 12.04 5.74 -32.82
N PRO A 50 13.09 6.03 -32.05
CA PRO A 50 13.28 5.47 -30.71
C PRO A 50 12.20 5.92 -29.71
N GLU A 51 11.80 7.18 -29.76
CA GLU A 51 10.79 7.75 -28.84
C GLU A 51 9.39 7.17 -29.04
N ASP A 52 8.99 6.97 -30.29
CA ASP A 52 7.71 6.35 -30.64
C ASP A 52 7.69 4.89 -30.21
N LYS A 53 8.80 4.17 -30.44
CA LYS A 53 8.94 2.77 -30.05
C LYS A 53 8.97 2.61 -28.53
N LEU A 54 9.61 3.53 -27.82
CA LEU A 54 9.60 3.58 -26.37
C LEU A 54 8.19 3.85 -25.84
N ARG A 55 7.47 4.84 -26.39
CA ARG A 55 6.08 5.13 -26.04
C ARG A 55 5.17 3.93 -26.25
N GLN A 56 5.32 3.22 -27.37
CA GLN A 56 4.60 1.99 -27.64
C GLN A 56 4.94 0.91 -26.60
N THR A 57 6.21 0.79 -26.23
CA THR A 57 6.68 -0.17 -25.22
C THR A 57 6.11 0.13 -23.83
N LEU A 58 6.01 1.40 -23.44
CA LEU A 58 5.35 1.81 -22.19
C LEU A 58 3.86 1.43 -22.17
N GLN A 59 3.18 1.45 -23.32
CA GLN A 59 1.79 0.99 -23.42
C GLN A 59 1.70 -0.53 -23.19
N PHE A 60 2.57 -1.31 -23.81
CA PHE A 60 2.62 -2.76 -23.54
C PHE A 60 2.92 -3.07 -22.08
N LEU A 61 3.91 -2.39 -21.48
CA LEU A 61 4.24 -2.56 -20.06
C LEU A 61 3.07 -2.17 -19.13
N ARG A 62 2.23 -1.21 -19.53
CA ARG A 62 0.98 -0.91 -18.81
C ARG A 62 -0.01 -2.07 -18.93
N ASP A 63 -0.21 -2.58 -20.14
CA ASP A 63 -1.18 -3.66 -20.38
C ASP A 63 -0.79 -4.95 -19.66
N ASP A 64 0.51 -5.18 -19.47
CA ASP A 64 1.05 -6.27 -18.65
C ASP A 64 1.01 -6.01 -17.12
N GLY A 65 0.50 -4.85 -16.69
CA GLY A 65 0.43 -4.46 -15.28
C GLY A 65 1.75 -4.00 -14.66
N VAL A 66 2.82 -3.86 -15.44
CA VAL A 66 4.15 -3.42 -14.98
C VAL A 66 4.21 -1.91 -14.80
N LEU A 67 3.38 -1.14 -15.52
CA LEU A 67 3.22 0.30 -15.36
C LEU A 67 1.75 0.66 -15.07
N THR A 68 1.54 1.78 -14.37
CA THR A 68 0.23 2.42 -14.25
C THR A 68 0.29 3.82 -14.85
N PHE A 69 -0.77 4.24 -15.55
CA PHE A 69 -0.92 5.61 -16.02
C PHE A 69 -1.58 6.42 -14.91
N VAL A 70 -0.89 7.46 -14.45
CA VAL A 70 -1.37 8.30 -13.33
C VAL A 70 -2.32 9.37 -13.84
N ASP A 71 -1.97 9.97 -14.97
CA ASP A 71 -2.78 10.97 -15.64
C ASP A 71 -2.67 10.78 -17.16
N GLY A 72 -3.65 11.28 -17.91
CA GLY A 72 -3.59 11.28 -19.38
C GLY A 72 -2.52 12.21 -19.96
N ARG A 73 -1.56 12.70 -19.16
CA ARG A 73 -0.54 13.70 -19.54
C ARG A 73 0.88 13.11 -19.58
N GLY A 74 1.00 11.79 -19.59
CA GLY A 74 2.28 11.11 -19.69
C GLY A 74 3.00 10.99 -18.35
N THR A 75 2.26 10.87 -17.25
CA THR A 75 2.81 10.45 -15.95
C THR A 75 2.57 8.96 -15.72
N TYR A 76 3.62 8.24 -15.35
CA TYR A 76 3.62 6.79 -15.17
C TYR A 76 4.15 6.42 -13.79
N THR A 77 3.64 5.32 -13.23
CA THR A 77 4.21 4.69 -12.02
C THR A 77 4.67 3.27 -12.35
N TRP A 78 5.90 2.93 -12.00
CA TRP A 78 6.42 1.57 -12.11
C TRP A 78 5.93 0.67 -10.99
N ARG A 79 5.29 -0.44 -11.37
CA ARG A 79 4.67 -1.45 -10.49
C ARG A 79 5.48 -2.74 -10.37
N GLY A 80 6.73 -2.73 -10.83
CA GLY A 80 7.64 -3.87 -10.72
C GLY A 80 7.65 -4.44 -9.29
N ALA A 81 7.61 -5.78 -9.19
CA ALA A 81 7.43 -6.55 -7.97
C ALA A 81 8.67 -6.59 -7.04
N GLU A 82 9.70 -5.78 -7.31
CA GLU A 82 10.91 -5.68 -6.50
C GLU A 82 11.06 -4.26 -5.93
N LEU A 83 11.73 -4.17 -4.78
CA LEU A 83 12.06 -2.93 -4.10
C LEU A 83 13.23 -2.24 -4.82
N LEU A 84 13.16 -0.93 -5.01
CA LEU A 84 14.31 -0.13 -5.43
C LEU A 84 15.42 -0.18 -4.37
N LYS A 85 16.66 0.11 -4.78
CA LYS A 85 17.79 0.30 -3.86
C LYS A 85 17.48 1.38 -2.81
N GLY A 86 17.20 0.96 -1.57
CA GLY A 86 16.84 1.83 -0.45
C GLY A 86 15.34 1.86 -0.11
N GLU A 87 14.49 1.20 -0.89
CA GLU A 87 13.11 0.93 -0.50
C GLU A 87 13.06 -0.24 0.48
N VAL A 88 12.27 -0.08 1.53
CA VAL A 88 12.00 -1.13 2.52
C VAL A 88 10.57 -1.59 2.29
N GLN A 89 10.38 -2.89 2.09
CA GLN A 89 9.06 -3.48 2.00
C GLN A 89 8.35 -3.15 3.31
N ASN A 90 7.13 -2.63 3.23
CA ASN A 90 6.39 -2.25 4.42
C ASN A 90 5.89 -3.49 5.15
N VAL A 91 6.81 -4.14 5.86
CA VAL A 91 6.52 -5.08 6.93
C VAL A 91 6.73 -4.28 8.22
N ALA A 92 5.77 -3.39 8.50
CA ALA A 92 5.76 -2.54 9.69
C ALA A 92 7.08 -1.78 9.91
N VAL A 93 7.35 -0.73 9.13
CA VAL A 93 8.45 0.19 9.48
C VAL A 93 8.11 0.84 10.83
N PRO A 94 8.92 0.65 11.89
CA PRO A 94 8.77 1.43 13.11
C PRO A 94 8.97 2.90 12.71
N LEU A 95 7.99 3.75 13.01
CA LEU A 95 7.97 5.20 12.73
C LEU A 95 9.18 5.99 13.28
N ILE A 96 10.16 5.32 13.88
CA ILE A 96 11.34 5.92 14.49
C ILE A 96 12.55 5.04 14.18
N GLN A 97 13.09 5.10 12.97
CA GLN A 97 14.53 4.96 12.83
C GLN A 97 15.13 6.32 13.17
N SER A 98 15.88 6.39 14.28
CA SER A 98 16.63 7.59 14.64
C SER A 98 17.65 7.88 13.53
N PHE A 99 17.46 8.96 12.79
CA PHE A 99 18.44 9.39 11.80
C PHE A 99 19.52 10.25 12.46
N LYS A 100 20.79 9.92 12.25
CA LYS A 100 21.91 10.83 12.51
C LYS A 100 22.03 11.79 11.32
N GLY A 101 21.60 13.04 11.48
CA GLY A 101 21.75 14.09 10.46
C GLY A 101 20.70 15.19 10.55
N ALA A 102 20.83 16.23 9.72
CA ALA A 102 19.84 17.30 9.64
C ALA A 102 18.50 16.79 9.05
N PRO A 103 17.34 17.24 9.57
CA PRO A 103 16.04 16.81 9.10
C PRO A 103 15.82 17.22 7.65
N HIS A 104 15.46 16.26 6.80
CA HIS A 104 15.14 16.46 5.39
C HIS A 104 13.80 15.80 5.05
N LYS A 105 13.04 16.42 4.13
CA LYS A 105 11.75 15.87 3.66
C LYS A 105 11.99 14.60 2.84
N ARG A 106 11.10 13.61 3.01
CA ARG A 106 11.06 12.40 2.19
C ARG A 106 9.61 12.09 1.79
N GLU A 107 9.45 11.53 0.60
CA GLU A 107 8.18 11.05 0.09
C GLU A 107 8.08 9.52 0.27
N TYR A 108 6.91 9.03 0.65
CA TYR A 108 6.65 7.60 0.85
C TYR A 108 5.49 7.18 -0.06
N LEU A 109 5.67 6.11 -0.83
CA LEU A 109 4.56 5.45 -1.51
C LEU A 109 3.88 4.51 -0.51
N VAL A 110 2.60 4.78 -0.22
CA VAL A 110 1.80 3.96 0.69
C VAL A 110 0.71 3.26 -0.12
N GLU A 111 0.78 1.94 -0.22
CA GLU A 111 -0.33 1.14 -0.73
C GLU A 111 -1.28 0.86 0.43
N VAL A 112 -2.51 1.36 0.30
CA VAL A 112 -3.57 1.21 1.30
C VAL A 112 -4.73 0.46 0.65
N TYR A 113 -5.22 -0.59 1.31
CA TYR A 113 -6.45 -1.25 0.89
C TYR A 113 -7.63 -0.27 1.03
N ALA A 114 -8.36 -0.04 -0.07
CA ALA A 114 -9.58 0.73 -0.05
C ALA A 114 -10.65 -0.02 0.77
N ARG A 115 -10.98 0.49 1.94
CA ARG A 115 -12.01 -0.09 2.81
C ARG A 115 -13.39 0.31 2.31
N ASN A 116 -14.34 -0.62 2.27
CA ASN A 116 -15.72 -0.29 1.94
C ASN A 116 -16.34 0.55 3.07
N LYS A 117 -16.67 1.82 2.77
CA LYS A 117 -17.29 2.75 3.72
C LYS A 117 -18.65 2.25 4.25
N GLY A 118 -19.33 1.37 3.51
CA GLY A 118 -20.56 0.70 3.95
C GLY A 118 -20.33 -0.17 5.18
N TRP A 119 -19.31 -1.04 5.15
CA TRP A 119 -19.02 -1.93 6.27
C TRP A 119 -18.55 -1.21 7.53
N VAL A 120 -17.84 -0.09 7.39
CA VAL A 120 -17.46 0.76 8.52
C VAL A 120 -18.69 1.35 9.21
N LYS A 121 -19.68 1.81 8.45
CA LYS A 121 -20.94 2.33 9.01
C LYS A 121 -21.74 1.21 9.67
N GLU A 122 -21.85 0.06 9.00
CA GLU A 122 -22.59 -1.09 9.52
C GLU A 122 -21.96 -1.64 10.80
N ALA A 123 -20.63 -1.78 10.85
CA ALA A 123 -19.92 -2.19 12.07
C ALA A 123 -20.21 -1.25 13.25
N ARG A 124 -20.26 0.07 13.02
CA ARG A 124 -20.62 1.03 14.08
C ARG A 124 -22.07 0.97 14.51
N LYS A 125 -22.97 0.51 13.63
CA LYS A 125 -24.38 0.30 13.94
C LYS A 125 -24.56 -0.98 14.77
N ILE A 126 -23.88 -2.05 14.39
CA ILE A 126 -23.99 -3.37 15.04
C ILE A 126 -23.24 -3.39 16.37
N TYR A 127 -21.99 -2.94 16.39
CA TYR A 127 -21.08 -3.05 17.54
C TYR A 127 -21.06 -1.79 18.42
N GLY A 128 -21.75 -0.74 17.99
CA GLY A 128 -21.73 0.57 18.66
C GLY A 128 -20.45 1.37 18.36
N THR A 129 -20.19 2.39 19.18
CA THR A 129 -19.07 3.32 18.98
C THR A 129 -17.96 3.20 20.01
N SER A 130 -18.14 2.33 21.00
CA SER A 130 -17.17 2.10 22.08
C SER A 130 -16.30 0.89 21.79
N CYS A 131 -15.13 0.83 22.43
CA CYS A 131 -14.22 -0.30 22.30
C CYS A 131 -14.89 -1.61 22.73
N LEU A 132 -14.73 -2.68 21.94
CA LEU A 132 -15.32 -3.99 22.22
C LEU A 132 -14.59 -4.76 23.33
N CYS A 133 -13.33 -4.41 23.63
CA CYS A 133 -12.59 -5.00 24.75
C CYS A 133 -13.31 -4.73 26.07
N LYS A 134 -13.58 -5.79 26.84
CA LYS A 134 -14.33 -5.74 28.10
C LYS A 134 -13.65 -4.79 29.10
N GLY A 135 -14.44 -3.91 29.72
CA GLY A 135 -13.96 -2.96 30.73
C GLY A 135 -13.11 -1.82 30.17
N CYS A 136 -13.04 -1.64 28.85
CA CYS A 136 -12.25 -0.57 28.26
C CYS A 136 -12.91 0.81 28.48
N SER A 137 -12.15 1.73 29.09
CA SER A 137 -12.51 3.14 29.26
C SER A 137 -11.53 4.09 28.56
N ASN A 138 -10.61 3.55 27.73
CA ASN A 138 -9.53 4.33 27.12
C ASN A 138 -9.97 5.04 25.83
N ALA A 139 -10.97 5.91 25.93
CA ALA A 139 -11.45 6.73 24.83
C ALA A 139 -11.77 8.15 25.33
N PHE A 140 -11.31 9.16 24.58
CA PHE A 140 -11.76 10.54 24.78
C PHE A 140 -13.04 10.80 23.96
N VAL A 141 -13.81 11.80 24.36
CA VAL A 141 -15.05 12.20 23.68
C VAL A 141 -14.70 13.24 22.62
N LYS A 142 -15.19 13.03 21.40
CA LYS A 142 -15.06 14.01 20.30
C LYS A 142 -16.07 15.15 20.47
N GLU A 143 -15.90 16.23 19.72
CA GLU A 143 -16.85 17.36 19.69
C GLU A 143 -18.30 16.94 19.44
N ASN A 144 -18.51 15.86 18.67
CA ASN A 144 -19.84 15.32 18.40
C ASN A 144 -20.43 14.45 19.53
N GLY A 145 -19.83 14.47 20.73
CA GLY A 145 -20.27 13.72 21.91
C GLY A 145 -20.00 12.22 21.88
N LYS A 146 -19.39 11.68 20.81
CA LYS A 146 -19.12 10.23 20.68
C LYS A 146 -17.68 9.89 21.10
N PRO A 147 -17.43 8.70 21.70
CA PRO A 147 -16.07 8.26 22.00
C PRO A 147 -15.23 8.10 20.72
N TYR A 148 -13.94 8.40 20.83
CA TYR A 148 -12.97 8.12 19.77
C TYR A 148 -12.58 6.64 19.79
N CYS A 149 -13.04 5.91 18.78
CA CYS A 149 -12.65 4.52 18.51
C CYS A 149 -12.54 4.30 16.99
N GLU A 150 -11.63 3.42 16.61
CA GLU A 150 -11.24 3.09 15.24
C GLU A 150 -11.85 1.75 14.83
N VAL A 151 -12.14 1.61 13.54
CA VAL A 151 -12.57 0.32 12.97
C VAL A 151 -11.33 -0.46 12.57
N HIS A 152 -11.23 -1.70 13.05
CA HIS A 152 -10.10 -2.59 12.87
C HIS A 152 -10.56 -3.92 12.26
N HIS A 153 -9.87 -4.38 11.21
CA HIS A 153 -10.02 -5.73 10.68
C HIS A 153 -9.37 -6.73 11.62
N ILE A 154 -10.14 -7.68 12.17
CA ILE A 154 -9.67 -8.65 13.18
C ILE A 154 -8.64 -9.61 12.57
N VAL A 155 -8.92 -10.10 11.36
CA VAL A 155 -7.95 -10.70 10.45
C VAL A 155 -7.53 -9.61 9.46
N PRO A 156 -6.26 -9.19 9.42
CA PRO A 156 -5.79 -8.17 8.48
C PRO A 156 -6.03 -8.55 7.01
N LEU A 157 -6.34 -7.56 6.17
CA LEU A 157 -6.54 -7.79 4.73
C LEU A 157 -5.29 -8.37 4.05
N CYS A 158 -4.09 -7.99 4.50
CA CYS A 158 -2.82 -8.54 4.00
C CYS A 158 -2.60 -10.01 4.39
N GLU A 159 -3.37 -10.54 5.34
CA GLU A 159 -3.37 -11.94 5.77
C GLU A 159 -4.61 -12.68 5.21
N ASN A 160 -5.16 -12.22 4.08
CA ASN A 160 -6.39 -12.72 3.46
C ASN A 160 -7.66 -12.58 4.34
N GLY A 161 -7.69 -11.60 5.23
CA GLY A 161 -8.91 -11.23 5.93
C GLY A 161 -9.96 -10.66 4.97
N GLU A 162 -11.23 -10.95 5.22
CA GLU A 162 -12.34 -10.45 4.41
C GLU A 162 -12.68 -9.00 4.76
N ASP A 163 -13.03 -8.17 3.77
CA ASP A 163 -13.61 -6.84 4.00
C ASP A 163 -15.12 -6.97 4.22
N ALA A 164 -15.51 -7.49 5.39
CA ALA A 164 -16.90 -7.76 5.75
C ALA A 164 -17.14 -7.55 7.25
N VAL A 165 -18.40 -7.30 7.64
CA VAL A 165 -18.74 -6.85 9.00
C VAL A 165 -18.34 -7.82 10.10
N TRP A 166 -18.36 -9.14 9.85
CA TRP A 166 -17.94 -10.17 10.80
C TRP A 166 -16.43 -10.16 11.08
N ASN A 167 -15.63 -9.61 10.18
CA ASN A 167 -14.19 -9.43 10.34
C ASN A 167 -13.83 -8.01 10.84
N LEU A 168 -14.81 -7.18 11.21
CA LEU A 168 -14.57 -5.83 11.73
C LEU A 168 -14.80 -5.76 13.24
N SER A 169 -14.02 -4.94 13.93
CA SER A 169 -14.16 -4.62 15.34
C SER A 169 -14.05 -3.13 15.59
N ILE A 170 -14.62 -2.66 16.70
CA ILE A 170 -14.46 -1.28 17.19
C ILE A 170 -13.46 -1.30 18.34
N LEU A 171 -12.33 -0.63 18.20
CA LEU A 171 -11.26 -0.58 19.19
C LEU A 171 -10.89 0.86 19.54
N CYS A 172 -10.50 1.10 20.79
CA CYS A 172 -9.82 2.35 21.12
C CYS A 172 -8.41 2.39 20.53
N ALA A 173 -7.79 3.56 20.47
CA ALA A 173 -6.44 3.73 19.93
C ALA A 173 -5.41 2.79 20.59
N HIS A 174 -5.53 2.55 21.90
CA HIS A 174 -4.63 1.65 22.62
C HIS A 174 -4.79 0.19 22.21
N HIS A 175 -6.01 -0.36 22.25
CA HIS A 175 -6.25 -1.75 21.84
C HIS A 175 -6.02 -1.96 20.35
N HIS A 176 -6.27 -0.93 19.53
CA HIS A 176 -5.93 -0.98 18.12
C HIS A 176 -4.43 -1.13 17.90
N ARG A 177 -3.59 -0.37 18.63
CA ARG A 177 -2.14 -0.54 18.61
C ARG A 177 -1.71 -1.88 19.21
N LEU A 178 -2.36 -2.36 20.27
CA LEU A 178 -2.10 -3.68 20.84
C LEU A 178 -2.28 -4.78 19.79
N ALA A 179 -3.38 -4.74 19.04
CA ALA A 179 -3.68 -5.70 17.98
C ALA A 179 -2.60 -5.77 16.89
N HIS A 180 -1.90 -4.66 16.63
CA HIS A 180 -0.81 -4.60 15.65
C HIS A 180 0.58 -4.93 16.22
N PHE A 181 0.90 -4.43 17.42
CA PHE A 181 2.29 -4.32 17.88
C PHE A 181 2.60 -5.11 19.15
N ALA A 182 1.60 -5.66 19.84
CA ALA A 182 1.86 -6.45 21.04
C ALA A 182 2.59 -7.76 20.73
N ARG A 183 3.01 -8.45 21.80
CA ARG A 183 3.58 -9.80 21.69
C ARG A 183 2.61 -10.71 20.94
N LYS A 184 3.15 -11.66 20.17
CA LYS A 184 2.34 -12.58 19.35
C LYS A 184 1.22 -13.24 20.15
N SER A 185 1.51 -13.76 21.34
CA SER A 185 0.51 -14.38 22.22
C SER A 185 -0.63 -13.44 22.57
N GLU A 186 -0.34 -12.19 22.93
CA GLU A 186 -1.37 -11.19 23.27
C GLU A 186 -2.22 -10.81 22.06
N ARG A 187 -1.59 -10.69 20.87
CA ARG A 187 -2.31 -10.42 19.62
C ARG A 187 -3.25 -11.57 19.28
N GLU A 188 -2.80 -12.81 19.36
CA GLU A 188 -3.65 -13.98 19.09
C GLU A 188 -4.79 -14.11 20.11
N SER A 189 -4.53 -13.84 21.40
CA SER A 189 -5.58 -13.81 22.42
C SER A 189 -6.62 -12.72 22.16
N LEU A 190 -6.18 -11.50 21.80
CA LEU A 190 -7.10 -10.42 21.45
C LEU A 190 -7.89 -10.75 20.18
N LYS A 191 -7.24 -11.30 19.15
CA LYS A 191 -7.88 -11.72 17.90
C LYS A 191 -8.98 -12.76 18.17
N ALA A 192 -8.67 -13.81 18.92
CA ALA A 192 -9.64 -14.85 19.28
C ALA A 192 -10.84 -14.27 20.06
N PHE A 193 -10.56 -13.39 21.04
CA PHE A 193 -11.61 -12.69 21.78
C PHE A 193 -12.50 -11.84 20.87
N LEU A 194 -11.92 -11.10 19.93
CA LEU A 194 -12.69 -10.23 19.03
C LEU A 194 -13.55 -11.04 18.07
N LEU A 195 -13.06 -12.16 17.53
CA LEU A 195 -13.84 -13.07 16.68
C LEU A 195 -15.05 -13.64 17.41
N ASP A 196 -14.86 -14.16 18.62
CA ASP A 196 -15.95 -14.68 19.45
C ASP A 196 -16.98 -13.58 19.79
N ARG A 197 -16.47 -12.39 20.17
CA ARG A 197 -17.32 -11.27 20.56
C ARG A 197 -18.16 -10.75 19.40
N THR A 198 -17.60 -10.62 18.20
CA THR A 198 -18.35 -10.13 17.03
C THR A 198 -19.39 -11.15 16.57
N GLN A 199 -19.05 -12.45 16.56
CA GLN A 199 -20.02 -13.52 16.27
C GLN A 199 -21.20 -13.48 17.24
N THR A 200 -20.93 -13.36 18.54
CA THR A 200 -21.97 -13.25 19.58
C THR A 200 -22.88 -12.04 19.34
N LEU A 201 -22.30 -10.87 19.03
CA LEU A 201 -23.07 -9.65 18.79
C LEU A 201 -23.89 -9.71 17.50
N LEU A 202 -23.38 -10.34 16.45
CA LEU A 202 -24.11 -10.54 15.19
C LEU A 202 -25.30 -11.50 15.38
N ALA A 203 -25.08 -12.61 16.09
CA ALA A 203 -26.13 -13.58 16.39
C ALA A 203 -27.26 -12.95 17.23
N ALA A 204 -26.94 -12.02 18.12
CA ALA A 204 -27.94 -11.32 18.94
C ALA A 204 -28.81 -10.31 18.17
N GLN A 205 -28.50 -10.03 16.89
CA GLN A 205 -29.32 -9.16 16.02
C GLN A 205 -30.15 -9.92 14.98
N SER A 206 -30.07 -11.26 15.00
CA SER A 206 -30.82 -12.17 14.12
C SER A 206 -32.08 -12.67 14.82
#